data_AF-A0A2D5ATN8-F1
#
_entry.id   AF-A0A2D5ATN8-F1
#
_cell.length_a   1.000
_cell.length_b   1.000
_cell.length_c   1.000
_cell.angle_alpha   90.00
_cell.angle_beta   90.00
_cell.angle_gamma   90.00
#
_symmetry.space_group_name_H-M   'P 1'
#
loop_
_entity.id
_entity.type
_entity.pdbx_description
1 polymer ?
#
loop_
_entity_poly.entity_id
_entity_poly.type
_entity_poly.pdbx_seq_one_letter_code
_entity_poly.pdbx_strand_id
1 'polypeptide(L)'
;MVFLGGGARAAVSRVDRRGLIRRTIFTAMLAAPLCGQGVQAVETNTGDGGPQQLIVEPGYALWFSTEFGLTSAQIGAVSDGDLLTDRGRRLRTNSQLTRHLGIMPVVPDIGLDALGLTPATASLLLSCEIDIFSETIGPLSHGSLLNFHGLVAATNQQLTSAFVPQPGDVDAGLDAFHTDLQTGELWFSLETPLFSQALGVSLEPGDLCSSAGYIVRTNAQLLENFTILNPVPEGYGLDAVTRLPNGGLLFSVEEDFFDLRHGPVGHGDILSDSGHVLVRNLDLIRPFQPFEDLGDFGLDALQVVPLPALGNATRMAP
;
A
#
# COMPACT_ATOMS: atom_id res chain seq x y z
N MET A 1 -58.81 15.00 59.37
CA MET A 1 -57.70 15.65 60.09
C MET A 1 -56.65 16.00 59.03
N VAL A 2 -56.42 17.29 58.82
CA VAL A 2 -55.56 17.89 57.77
C VAL A 2 -54.17 18.13 58.36
N PHE A 3 -53.11 17.86 57.59
CA PHE A 3 -51.82 18.59 57.45
C PHE A 3 -51.06 17.86 56.31
N LEU A 4 -50.91 18.35 55.08
CA LEU A 4 -50.16 19.50 54.51
C LEU A 4 -48.62 19.47 54.71
N GLY A 5 -47.92 19.38 53.58
CA GLY A 5 -46.49 19.68 53.38
C GLY A 5 -45.90 18.75 52.29
N GLY A 6 -45.39 19.15 51.13
CA GLY A 6 -45.02 20.47 50.60
C GLY A 6 -43.60 20.43 50.03
N GLY A 7 -43.44 20.54 48.71
CA GLY A 7 -42.18 20.84 47.97
C GLY A 7 -41.26 19.64 47.70
N ALA A 8 -40.49 19.54 46.61
CA ALA A 8 -40.25 20.41 45.46
C ALA A 8 -39.68 19.57 44.29
N ARG A 9 -39.83 20.08 43.06
CA ARG A 9 -39.32 19.52 41.81
C ARG A 9 -37.79 19.61 41.71
N ALA A 10 -37.16 18.61 41.09
CA ALA A 10 -36.05 18.80 40.16
C ALA A 10 -36.02 17.64 39.15
N ALA A 11 -36.18 17.97 37.88
CA ALA A 11 -35.85 17.11 36.76
C ALA A 11 -34.33 17.18 36.49
N VAL A 12 -33.82 16.16 35.78
CA VAL A 12 -32.76 16.21 34.74
C VAL A 12 -31.89 14.94 34.81
N SER A 13 -32.02 14.14 33.74
CA SER A 13 -30.97 13.42 33.00
C SER A 13 -29.81 12.77 33.76
N ARG A 14 -29.66 11.45 33.59
CA ARG A 14 -28.52 10.92 32.82
C ARG A 14 -28.65 9.44 32.52
N VAL A 15 -28.60 9.17 31.22
CA VAL A 15 -28.25 7.89 30.60
C VAL A 15 -26.75 7.65 30.79
N ASP A 16 -26.40 6.37 30.84
CA ASP A 16 -25.13 5.75 30.43
C ASP A 16 -24.07 5.40 31.50
N ARG A 17 -23.65 4.13 31.44
CA ARG A 17 -22.26 3.63 31.43
C ARG A 17 -22.26 2.09 31.37
N ARG A 18 -22.58 1.54 30.20
CA ARG A 18 -21.98 0.27 29.73
C ARG A 18 -20.82 0.64 28.81
N GLY A 19 -19.72 -0.11 28.88
CA GLY A 19 -18.64 -0.05 27.88
C GLY A 19 -17.41 0.76 28.31
N LEU A 20 -16.64 0.24 29.26
CA LEU A 20 -15.25 0.68 29.46
C LEU A 20 -14.33 -0.23 28.62
N ILE A 21 -14.38 -0.07 27.29
CA ILE A 21 -13.31 -0.58 26.42
C ILE A 21 -12.16 0.41 26.55
N ARG A 22 -11.01 -0.11 26.98
CA ARG A 22 -9.76 0.62 27.16
C ARG A 22 -9.31 1.20 25.81
N ARG A 23 -9.50 2.51 25.61
CA ARG A 23 -8.67 3.29 24.69
C ARG A 23 -7.31 3.48 25.34
N THR A 24 -6.35 2.66 24.95
CA THR A 24 -4.93 2.94 25.21
C THR A 24 -4.54 4.08 24.28
N ILE A 25 -4.45 5.27 24.84
CA ILE A 25 -3.89 6.47 24.21
C ILE A 25 -2.38 6.20 24.05
N PHE A 26 -1.94 5.95 22.82
CA PHE A 26 -0.52 6.05 22.46
C PHE A 26 -0.22 7.53 22.17
N THR A 27 0.49 8.16 23.10
CA THR A 27 1.20 9.42 22.86
C THR A 27 2.59 9.22 23.39
N ALA A 28 3.56 9.01 22.49
CA ALA A 28 4.96 9.19 22.79
C ALA A 28 5.75 9.50 21.51
N MET A 29 6.17 10.77 21.46
CA MET A 29 7.35 11.30 20.76
C MET A 29 7.43 11.14 19.24
N LEU A 30 6.78 12.10 18.58
CA LEU A 30 7.25 12.77 17.37
C LEU A 30 8.78 12.70 17.24
N ALA A 31 9.24 11.98 16.22
CA ALA A 31 10.49 12.34 15.56
C ALA A 31 10.40 13.84 15.22
N ALA A 32 11.45 14.59 15.57
CA ALA A 32 11.53 16.01 15.29
C ALA A 32 11.12 16.28 13.82
N PRO A 33 10.33 17.33 13.54
CA PRO A 33 9.97 17.62 12.17
C PRO A 33 11.29 17.94 11.47
N LEU A 34 11.62 17.20 10.41
CA LEU A 34 12.56 17.65 9.39
C LEU A 34 11.86 18.82 8.66
N CYS A 35 11.73 19.93 9.38
CA CYS A 35 11.17 21.17 8.90
C CYS A 35 12.31 21.95 8.25
N GLY A 36 12.17 22.20 6.95
CA GLY A 36 12.98 23.18 6.23
C GLY A 36 13.97 22.60 5.23
N GLN A 37 13.47 21.93 4.20
CA GLN A 37 13.68 22.22 2.76
C GLN A 37 12.76 21.25 2.00
N GLY A 38 12.05 21.76 0.99
CA GLY A 38 11.01 21.03 0.28
C GLY A 38 11.51 19.68 -0.22
N VAL A 39 10.85 18.63 0.23
CA VAL A 39 11.10 17.24 -0.15
C VAL A 39 10.34 16.96 -1.45
N GLN A 40 11.01 16.49 -2.48
CA GLN A 40 10.34 16.17 -3.74
C GLN A 40 10.92 14.90 -4.39
N ALA A 41 10.09 13.85 -4.52
CA ALA A 41 10.09 13.14 -5.80
C ALA A 41 9.36 14.09 -6.74
N VAL A 42 10.11 14.87 -7.54
CA VAL A 42 9.50 15.89 -8.38
C VAL A 42 9.10 15.24 -9.69
N GLU A 43 7.86 15.43 -10.06
CA GLU A 43 7.47 15.48 -11.46
C GLU A 43 8.05 16.74 -12.09
N THR A 44 9.26 16.66 -12.64
CA THR A 44 9.82 17.82 -13.34
C THR A 44 9.25 17.88 -14.74
N ASN A 45 8.42 18.89 -15.00
CA ASN A 45 8.08 19.30 -16.35
C ASN A 45 9.33 19.95 -16.96
N THR A 46 9.93 19.34 -17.99
CA THR A 46 11.19 19.83 -18.60
C THR A 46 11.04 21.17 -19.32
N GLY A 47 9.84 21.76 -19.34
CA GLY A 47 9.57 23.11 -19.87
C GLY A 47 9.58 23.19 -21.40
N ASP A 48 9.98 22.11 -22.07
CA ASP A 48 10.11 21.96 -23.53
C ASP A 48 9.13 20.93 -24.13
N GLY A 49 8.22 20.38 -23.32
CA GLY A 49 7.31 19.31 -23.73
C GLY A 49 7.98 17.92 -23.80
N GLY A 50 9.17 17.76 -23.22
CA GLY A 50 9.80 16.46 -23.00
C GLY A 50 9.04 15.57 -22.02
N PRO A 51 9.34 14.26 -21.99
CA PRO A 51 8.70 13.32 -21.07
C PRO A 51 9.01 13.72 -19.62
N GLN A 52 7.98 13.73 -18.78
CA GLN A 52 8.20 13.88 -17.34
C GLN A 52 8.88 12.63 -16.81
N GLN A 53 9.88 12.83 -15.95
CA GLN A 53 10.69 11.77 -15.38
C GLN A 53 10.52 11.78 -13.87
N LEU A 54 10.44 10.59 -13.28
CA LEU A 54 10.58 10.46 -11.83
C LEU A 54 12.01 10.81 -11.43
N ILE A 55 12.20 11.97 -10.79
CA ILE A 55 13.45 12.29 -10.12
C ILE A 55 13.29 11.94 -8.65
N VAL A 56 13.83 10.79 -8.26
CA VAL A 56 13.98 10.44 -6.86
C VAL A 56 15.11 11.29 -6.29
N GLU A 57 14.77 12.24 -5.41
CA GLU A 57 15.73 13.14 -4.80
C GLU A 57 16.92 12.36 -4.19
N PRO A 58 18.14 12.95 -4.14
CA PRO A 58 19.32 12.31 -3.53
C PRO A 58 19.17 11.91 -2.06
N GLY A 59 18.04 12.20 -1.42
CA GLY A 59 17.65 11.75 -0.08
C GLY A 59 16.60 10.63 -0.05
N TYR A 60 16.16 10.09 -1.19
CA TYR A 60 15.12 9.08 -1.30
C TYR A 60 15.54 7.86 -2.14
N ALA A 61 14.82 6.75 -1.99
CA ALA A 61 14.89 5.57 -2.84
C ALA A 61 13.49 5.05 -3.13
N LEU A 62 13.31 4.44 -4.30
CA LEU A 62 12.17 3.56 -4.55
C LEU A 62 12.55 2.16 -4.10
N TRP A 63 11.69 1.58 -3.29
CA TRP A 63 11.67 0.16 -3.03
C TRP A 63 10.49 -0.46 -3.76
N PHE A 64 10.69 -1.63 -4.31
CA PHE A 64 9.66 -2.32 -5.08
C PHE A 64 9.83 -3.84 -5.05
N SER A 65 8.77 -4.53 -5.46
CA SER A 65 8.75 -5.96 -5.81
C SER A 65 8.32 -6.10 -7.27
N THR A 66 8.53 -7.26 -7.87
CA THR A 66 8.10 -7.58 -9.24
C THR A 66 7.25 -8.84 -9.21
N GLU A 67 6.24 -8.89 -10.08
CA GLU A 67 5.37 -10.06 -10.29
C GLU A 67 6.16 -11.26 -10.83
N PHE A 68 7.11 -10.97 -11.73
CA PHE A 68 7.96 -12.01 -12.33
C PHE A 68 9.39 -11.93 -11.80
N GLY A 69 9.92 -13.09 -11.41
CA GLY A 69 11.32 -13.24 -11.07
C GLY A 69 12.27 -12.92 -12.25
N LEU A 70 13.51 -12.57 -11.93
CA LEU A 70 14.54 -12.23 -12.92
C LEU A 70 15.92 -12.77 -12.53
N THR A 71 16.81 -12.92 -13.52
CA THR A 71 18.21 -13.27 -13.30
C THR A 71 19.08 -12.06 -13.59
N SER A 72 19.56 -11.41 -12.52
CA SER A 72 20.48 -10.29 -12.62
C SER A 72 21.92 -10.74 -12.81
N ALA A 73 22.62 -10.11 -13.75
CA ALA A 73 24.07 -10.29 -13.92
C ALA A 73 24.88 -9.89 -12.66
N GLN A 74 24.34 -9.01 -11.82
CA GLN A 74 25.05 -8.43 -10.67
C GLN A 74 24.73 -9.13 -9.36
N ILE A 75 23.45 -9.47 -9.14
CA ILE A 75 22.98 -10.00 -7.84
C ILE A 75 22.42 -11.42 -7.91
N GLY A 76 22.48 -12.06 -9.09
CA GLY A 76 22.01 -13.42 -9.32
C GLY A 76 20.49 -13.51 -9.49
N ALA A 77 19.92 -14.68 -9.20
CA ALA A 77 18.49 -14.90 -9.23
C ALA A 77 17.77 -14.02 -8.20
N VAL A 78 16.67 -13.42 -8.64
CA VAL A 78 15.71 -12.59 -7.91
C VAL A 78 14.36 -13.27 -8.09
N SER A 79 13.70 -13.62 -7.00
CA SER A 79 12.34 -14.16 -7.09
C SER A 79 11.32 -13.03 -7.19
N ASP A 80 10.14 -13.38 -7.66
CA ASP A 80 8.90 -12.69 -7.32
C ASP A 80 8.85 -12.45 -5.80
N GLY A 81 8.43 -11.27 -5.37
CA GLY A 81 8.42 -10.94 -3.94
C GLY A 81 9.77 -10.64 -3.26
N ASP A 82 10.89 -10.60 -3.98
CA ASP A 82 12.13 -10.03 -3.46
C ASP A 82 12.00 -8.50 -3.33
N LEU A 83 12.47 -7.93 -2.21
CA LEU A 83 12.46 -6.48 -2.02
C LEU A 83 13.68 -5.83 -2.67
N LEU A 84 13.43 -5.03 -3.70
CA LEU A 84 14.43 -4.41 -4.58
C LEU A 84 14.54 -2.90 -4.37
N THR A 85 15.57 -2.29 -4.97
CA THR A 85 15.66 -0.83 -5.12
C THR A 85 15.92 -0.44 -6.55
N ASP A 86 15.50 0.78 -6.90
CA ASP A 86 15.79 1.53 -8.15
C ASP A 86 17.28 1.69 -8.51
N ARG A 87 18.19 1.11 -7.72
CA ARG A 87 19.64 1.21 -7.87
C ARG A 87 20.28 -0.16 -8.15
N GLY A 88 19.50 -1.16 -8.54
CA GLY A 88 20.01 -2.49 -8.88
C GLY A 88 20.44 -3.30 -7.66
N ARG A 89 19.80 -3.09 -6.52
CA ARG A 89 20.14 -3.78 -5.26
C ARG A 89 18.94 -4.55 -4.74
N ARG A 90 19.21 -5.76 -4.25
CA ARG A 90 18.27 -6.50 -3.40
C ARG A 90 18.48 -6.13 -1.94
N LEU A 91 17.41 -5.67 -1.30
CA LEU A 91 17.38 -5.36 0.13
C LEU A 91 17.13 -6.61 0.94
N ARG A 92 16.12 -7.38 0.56
CA ARG A 92 15.72 -8.61 1.25
C ARG A 92 15.21 -9.62 0.23
N THR A 93 15.43 -10.90 0.50
CA THR A 93 14.76 -11.96 -0.28
C THR A 93 13.36 -12.21 0.26
N ASN A 94 12.43 -12.76 -0.53
CA ASN A 94 11.13 -13.19 -0.04
C ASN A 94 11.29 -14.10 1.20
N SER A 95 12.14 -15.12 1.10
CA SER A 95 12.48 -16.01 2.22
C SER A 95 13.00 -15.28 3.47
N GLN A 96 13.68 -14.14 3.34
CA GLN A 96 14.11 -13.34 4.49
C GLN A 96 12.97 -12.55 5.11
N LEU A 97 12.02 -12.08 4.30
CA LEU A 97 10.81 -11.38 4.74
C LEU A 97 9.86 -12.30 5.49
N THR A 98 9.80 -13.57 5.09
CA THR A 98 8.78 -14.52 5.51
C THR A 98 9.28 -15.55 6.54
N ARG A 99 10.60 -15.59 6.81
CA ARG A 99 11.24 -16.55 7.72
C ARG A 99 10.63 -16.68 9.12
N HIS A 100 9.95 -15.65 9.60
CA HIS A 100 9.37 -15.60 10.95
C HIS A 100 7.89 -16.00 10.99
N LEU A 101 7.28 -16.23 9.82
CA LEU A 101 5.86 -16.58 9.71
C LEU A 101 5.58 -18.06 10.00
N GLY A 102 6.58 -18.94 10.03
CA GLY A 102 6.36 -20.37 10.30
C GLY A 102 5.43 -21.03 9.26
N ILE A 103 5.59 -20.67 7.99
CA ILE A 103 4.74 -21.12 6.88
C ILE A 103 4.92 -22.62 6.64
N MET A 104 3.81 -23.35 6.52
CA MET A 104 3.78 -24.78 6.27
C MET A 104 2.72 -25.20 5.22
N PRO A 105 3.10 -26.02 4.22
CA PRO A 105 4.45 -26.54 3.97
C PRO A 105 5.43 -25.40 3.66
N VAL A 106 6.72 -25.62 3.89
CA VAL A 106 7.74 -24.63 3.51
C VAL A 106 7.63 -24.40 2.00
N VAL A 107 7.18 -23.22 1.62
CA VAL A 107 7.09 -22.78 0.23
C VAL A 107 8.31 -21.94 -0.13
N PRO A 108 8.78 -22.00 -1.39
CA PRO A 108 9.94 -21.22 -1.83
C PRO A 108 9.66 -19.71 -1.82
N ASP A 109 8.43 -19.32 -2.18
CA ASP A 109 7.96 -17.95 -2.30
C ASP A 109 6.46 -17.87 -1.95
N ILE A 110 6.00 -16.69 -1.53
CA ILE A 110 4.59 -16.38 -1.28
C ILE A 110 4.13 -15.10 -2.00
N GLY A 111 4.97 -14.59 -2.91
CA GLY A 111 4.80 -13.28 -3.52
C GLY A 111 5.02 -12.16 -2.49
N LEU A 112 5.01 -10.92 -2.96
CA LEU A 112 4.99 -9.74 -2.11
C LEU A 112 4.12 -8.67 -2.77
N ASP A 113 2.84 -8.77 -2.46
CA ASP A 113 1.73 -8.05 -3.09
C ASP A 113 1.55 -6.62 -2.56
N ALA A 114 2.25 -6.27 -1.48
CA ALA A 114 2.10 -4.94 -0.91
C ALA A 114 3.20 -4.64 0.08
N LEU A 115 3.64 -3.37 0.11
CA LEU A 115 4.74 -2.93 0.97
C LEU A 115 4.41 -1.64 1.71
N GLY A 116 4.68 -1.60 3.01
CA GLY A 116 4.63 -0.35 3.75
C GLY A 116 5.60 -0.28 4.93
N LEU A 117 5.66 0.89 5.54
CA LEU A 117 6.47 1.15 6.73
C LEU A 117 5.59 1.69 7.85
N THR A 118 5.76 1.16 9.06
CA THR A 118 5.08 1.71 10.23
C THR A 118 5.70 3.06 10.62
N PRO A 119 4.92 4.12 10.93
CA PRO A 119 5.47 5.43 11.27
C PRO A 119 6.34 5.43 12.54
N ALA A 120 5.99 4.58 13.51
CA ALA A 120 6.61 4.58 14.84
C ALA A 120 7.98 3.90 14.86
N THR A 121 8.16 2.84 14.08
CA THR A 121 9.36 1.98 14.13
C THR A 121 10.06 1.83 12.78
N ALA A 122 9.47 2.36 11.70
CA ALA A 122 9.87 2.07 10.32
C ALA A 122 9.99 0.55 10.08
N SER A 123 9.12 -0.23 10.73
CA SER A 123 9.06 -1.67 10.53
C SER A 123 8.32 -1.96 9.23
N LEU A 124 8.81 -2.96 8.50
CA LEU A 124 8.20 -3.40 7.26
C LEU A 124 6.84 -4.05 7.54
N LEU A 125 5.85 -3.65 6.76
CA LEU A 125 4.59 -4.34 6.56
C LEU A 125 4.59 -4.93 5.16
N LEU A 126 4.09 -6.15 5.04
CA LEU A 126 4.01 -6.91 3.80
C LEU A 126 2.68 -7.63 3.67
N SER A 127 2.16 -7.73 2.45
CA SER A 127 1.05 -8.62 2.09
C SER A 127 1.58 -9.87 1.37
N CYS A 128 0.80 -10.94 1.39
CA CYS A 128 1.04 -12.14 0.60
C CYS A 128 0.02 -12.21 -0.53
N GLU A 129 0.46 -12.67 -1.70
CA GLU A 129 -0.38 -12.81 -2.89
C GLU A 129 -1.27 -14.06 -2.80
N ILE A 130 -0.82 -15.08 -2.07
CA ILE A 130 -1.52 -16.36 -1.94
C ILE A 130 -1.97 -16.64 -0.51
N ASP A 131 -3.06 -17.40 -0.39
CA ASP A 131 -3.48 -17.99 0.87
C ASP A 131 -2.44 -19.00 1.37
N ILE A 132 -1.98 -18.84 2.60
CA ILE A 132 -0.97 -19.69 3.23
C ILE A 132 -1.38 -20.13 4.62
N PHE A 133 -0.81 -21.23 5.07
CA PHE A 133 -0.94 -21.66 6.46
C PHE A 133 0.36 -21.41 7.22
N SER A 134 0.24 -20.75 8.36
CA SER A 134 1.31 -20.57 9.34
C SER A 134 1.05 -21.46 10.55
N GLU A 135 2.06 -22.22 10.99
CA GLU A 135 1.93 -23.02 12.23
C GLU A 135 1.87 -22.14 13.49
N THR A 136 2.38 -20.91 13.43
CA THR A 136 2.44 -19.99 14.56
C THR A 136 1.23 -19.06 14.64
N ILE A 137 0.67 -18.70 13.49
CA ILE A 137 -0.42 -17.70 13.37
C ILE A 137 -1.74 -18.36 13.00
N GLY A 138 -1.71 -19.45 12.23
CA GLY A 138 -2.88 -20.09 11.64
C GLY A 138 -3.03 -19.77 10.14
N PRO A 139 -4.24 -19.89 9.58
CA PRO A 139 -4.49 -19.52 8.19
C PRO A 139 -4.30 -18.01 8.00
N LEU A 140 -3.61 -17.66 6.92
CA LEU A 140 -3.40 -16.30 6.44
C LEU A 140 -3.99 -16.23 5.04
N SER A 141 -4.93 -15.32 4.84
CA SER A 141 -5.47 -15.05 3.49
C SER A 141 -4.54 -14.12 2.72
N HIS A 142 -4.63 -14.17 1.40
CA HIS A 142 -4.15 -13.10 0.54
C HIS A 142 -4.72 -11.75 1.02
N GLY A 143 -3.90 -10.70 1.00
CA GLY A 143 -4.28 -9.41 1.58
C GLY A 143 -4.22 -9.32 3.12
N SER A 144 -3.73 -10.34 3.82
CA SER A 144 -3.35 -10.20 5.23
C SER A 144 -2.07 -9.37 5.35
N LEU A 145 -2.12 -8.26 6.09
CA LEU A 145 -0.93 -7.47 6.38
C LEU A 145 -0.15 -8.09 7.52
N LEU A 146 1.09 -8.43 7.23
CA LEU A 146 2.04 -9.07 8.14
C LEU A 146 3.15 -8.09 8.46
N ASN A 147 3.66 -8.14 9.68
CA ASN A 147 4.91 -7.47 10.00
C ASN A 147 6.10 -8.42 9.86
N PHE A 148 7.29 -7.85 9.70
CA PHE A 148 8.55 -8.60 9.58
C PHE A 148 8.86 -9.51 10.80
N HIS A 149 8.16 -9.35 11.93
CA HIS A 149 8.30 -10.21 13.11
C HIS A 149 7.38 -11.43 13.10
N GLY A 150 6.63 -11.65 12.02
CA GLY A 150 5.73 -12.78 11.88
C GLY A 150 4.46 -12.63 12.69
N LEU A 151 3.90 -11.42 12.76
CA LEU A 151 2.59 -11.15 13.37
C LEU A 151 1.67 -10.51 12.34
N VAL A 152 0.37 -10.81 12.44
CA VAL A 152 -0.67 -10.12 11.67
C VAL A 152 -0.79 -8.69 12.20
N ALA A 153 -0.46 -7.73 11.35
CA ALA A 153 -0.66 -6.30 11.60
C ALA A 153 -2.12 -5.92 11.37
N ALA A 154 -2.74 -6.40 10.29
CA ALA A 154 -4.16 -6.27 10.03
C ALA A 154 -4.65 -7.39 9.09
N THR A 155 -5.90 -7.84 9.26
CA THR A 155 -6.56 -8.70 8.27
C THR A 155 -7.38 -7.87 7.28
N ASN A 156 -7.75 -8.45 6.14
CA ASN A 156 -8.69 -7.84 5.20
C ASN A 156 -9.98 -7.36 5.89
N GLN A 157 -10.57 -8.20 6.76
CA GLN A 157 -11.79 -7.84 7.49
C GLN A 157 -11.58 -6.66 8.45
N GLN A 158 -10.38 -6.53 9.04
CA GLN A 158 -10.08 -5.38 9.91
C GLN A 158 -9.96 -4.10 9.09
N LEU A 159 -9.31 -4.14 7.93
CA LEU A 159 -9.15 -3.01 7.02
C LEU A 159 -10.49 -2.54 6.44
N THR A 160 -11.37 -3.48 6.08
CA THR A 160 -12.68 -3.17 5.49
C THR A 160 -13.78 -2.91 6.51
N SER A 161 -13.54 -3.17 7.81
CA SER A 161 -14.57 -3.09 8.85
C SER A 161 -15.30 -1.74 8.93
N ALA A 162 -14.61 -0.63 8.67
CA ALA A 162 -15.18 0.72 8.71
C ALA A 162 -16.20 0.97 7.59
N PHE A 163 -16.15 0.20 6.50
CA PHE A 163 -17.08 0.29 5.38
C PHE A 163 -18.38 -0.49 5.59
N VAL A 164 -18.42 -1.36 6.61
CA VAL A 164 -19.57 -2.23 6.91
C VAL A 164 -19.95 -3.05 5.66
N PRO A 165 -19.11 -4.03 5.27
CA PRO A 165 -19.28 -4.78 4.03
C PRO A 165 -20.61 -5.53 3.95
N GLN A 166 -21.17 -5.64 2.75
CA GLN A 166 -22.34 -6.45 2.46
C GLN A 166 -22.09 -7.43 1.29
N PRO A 167 -22.21 -8.76 1.51
CA PRO A 167 -22.48 -9.40 2.79
C PRO A 167 -21.35 -9.14 3.81
N GLY A 168 -21.68 -9.22 5.09
CA GLY A 168 -20.65 -9.13 6.14
C GLY A 168 -19.66 -10.30 6.03
N ASP A 169 -18.45 -10.10 6.54
CA ASP A 169 -17.39 -11.12 6.58
C ASP A 169 -16.94 -11.65 5.20
N VAL A 170 -17.02 -10.81 4.17
CA VAL A 170 -16.39 -11.07 2.87
C VAL A 170 -14.89 -10.87 2.98
N ASP A 171 -14.13 -11.83 2.47
CA ASP A 171 -12.72 -11.63 2.16
C ASP A 171 -12.64 -10.97 0.78
N ALA A 172 -12.34 -9.68 0.76
CA ALA A 172 -12.30 -8.91 -0.47
C ALA A 172 -10.92 -8.95 -1.15
N GLY A 173 -9.93 -9.60 -0.52
CA GLY A 173 -8.52 -9.52 -0.92
C GLY A 173 -7.96 -8.10 -0.79
N LEU A 174 -6.63 -7.98 -0.84
CA LEU A 174 -5.97 -6.70 -1.09
C LEU A 174 -5.12 -6.87 -2.34
N ASP A 175 -4.93 -5.77 -3.04
CA ASP A 175 -4.21 -5.70 -4.32
C ASP A 175 -3.12 -4.61 -4.28
N ALA A 176 -3.37 -3.53 -3.53
CA ALA A 176 -2.34 -2.55 -3.16
C ALA A 176 -2.45 -2.12 -1.72
N PHE A 177 -1.33 -1.63 -1.18
CA PHE A 177 -1.24 -1.10 0.17
C PHE A 177 -0.26 0.06 0.28
N HIS A 178 -0.62 1.04 1.11
CA HIS A 178 0.27 2.09 1.55
C HIS A 178 0.02 2.44 3.03
N THR A 179 1.08 2.80 3.74
CA THR A 179 0.96 3.43 5.06
C THR A 179 1.31 4.90 4.94
N ASP A 180 0.35 5.80 5.21
CA ASP A 180 0.66 7.23 5.30
C ASP A 180 1.55 7.46 6.53
N LEU A 181 2.81 7.81 6.30
CA LEU A 181 3.80 7.99 7.36
C LEU A 181 3.53 9.22 8.26
N GLN A 182 2.67 10.14 7.84
CA GLN A 182 2.29 11.31 8.63
C GLN A 182 1.17 10.99 9.62
N THR A 183 0.19 10.18 9.21
CA THR A 183 -1.01 9.88 10.01
C THR A 183 -0.98 8.48 10.63
N GLY A 184 -0.21 7.56 10.05
CA GLY A 184 -0.26 6.11 10.32
C GLY A 184 -1.50 5.42 9.78
N GLU A 185 -2.28 6.11 8.95
CA GLU A 185 -3.44 5.55 8.30
C GLU A 185 -3.02 4.55 7.22
N LEU A 186 -3.77 3.45 7.14
CA LEU A 186 -3.57 2.43 6.13
C LEU A 186 -4.49 2.72 4.95
N TRP A 187 -3.90 2.83 3.77
CA TRP A 187 -4.61 2.93 2.51
C TRP A 187 -4.42 1.63 1.73
N PHE A 188 -5.44 1.20 1.01
CA PHE A 188 -5.42 -0.08 0.31
C PHE A 188 -6.37 -0.10 -0.90
N SER A 189 -6.08 -0.97 -1.86
CA SER A 189 -7.02 -1.41 -2.92
C SER A 189 -7.55 -2.80 -2.58
N LEU A 190 -8.69 -3.14 -3.17
CA LEU A 190 -9.31 -4.46 -3.06
C LEU A 190 -9.10 -5.24 -4.34
N GLU A 191 -8.92 -6.55 -4.21
CA GLU A 191 -8.89 -7.51 -5.32
C GLU A 191 -10.30 -7.71 -5.91
N THR A 192 -11.30 -7.81 -5.02
CA THR A 192 -12.68 -8.08 -5.41
C THR A 192 -13.63 -6.97 -4.97
N PRO A 193 -14.65 -6.65 -5.80
CA PRO A 193 -15.63 -5.63 -5.47
C PRO A 193 -16.36 -5.89 -4.14
N LEU A 194 -16.58 -4.83 -3.39
CA LEU A 194 -17.21 -4.88 -2.07
C LEU A 194 -18.26 -3.77 -1.93
N PHE A 195 -19.50 -4.11 -1.60
CA PHE A 195 -20.50 -3.09 -1.28
C PHE A 195 -20.29 -2.54 0.13
N SER A 196 -20.03 -1.23 0.23
CA SER A 196 -19.92 -0.49 1.48
C SER A 196 -21.30 0.01 1.93
N GLN A 197 -21.86 -0.59 2.97
CA GLN A 197 -23.11 -0.11 3.56
C GLN A 197 -22.93 1.28 4.20
N ALA A 198 -21.75 1.56 4.76
CA ALA A 198 -21.46 2.84 5.43
C ALA A 198 -21.49 4.01 4.45
N LEU A 199 -21.00 3.81 3.23
CA LEU A 199 -20.94 4.84 2.19
C LEU A 199 -22.12 4.76 1.21
N GLY A 200 -22.81 3.62 1.13
CA GLY A 200 -23.88 3.37 0.18
C GLY A 200 -23.40 3.24 -1.27
N VAL A 201 -22.16 2.78 -1.47
CA VAL A 201 -21.52 2.60 -2.78
C VAL A 201 -20.80 1.27 -2.85
N SER A 202 -20.63 0.73 -4.05
CA SER A 202 -19.64 -0.34 -4.31
C SER A 202 -18.25 0.26 -4.29
N LEU A 203 -17.32 -0.41 -3.62
CA LEU A 203 -15.88 -0.20 -3.73
C LEU A 203 -15.42 -1.16 -4.81
N GLU A 204 -14.79 -0.64 -5.85
CA GLU A 204 -14.33 -1.43 -6.99
C GLU A 204 -12.81 -1.70 -6.88
N PRO A 205 -12.30 -2.75 -7.53
CA PRO A 205 -10.86 -2.94 -7.71
C PRO A 205 -10.21 -1.69 -8.30
N GLY A 206 -9.09 -1.30 -7.69
CA GLY A 206 -8.36 -0.08 -8.01
C GLY A 206 -8.85 1.19 -7.28
N ASP A 207 -9.92 1.13 -6.50
CA ASP A 207 -10.28 2.22 -5.57
C ASP A 207 -9.31 2.23 -4.37
N LEU A 208 -8.59 3.34 -4.21
CA LEU A 208 -7.74 3.56 -3.04
C LEU A 208 -8.61 3.94 -1.84
N CYS A 209 -8.81 2.98 -0.96
CA CYS A 209 -9.63 3.08 0.24
C CYS A 209 -8.77 3.36 1.47
N SER A 210 -9.33 4.07 2.45
CA SER A 210 -8.72 4.23 3.77
C SER A 210 -9.34 3.27 4.78
N SER A 211 -8.50 2.67 5.63
CA SER A 211 -8.91 1.94 6.84
C SER A 211 -9.77 2.74 7.83
N ALA A 212 -9.86 4.07 7.67
CA ALA A 212 -10.79 4.92 8.42
C ALA A 212 -12.22 4.96 7.83
N GLY A 213 -12.50 4.27 6.72
CA GLY A 213 -13.84 4.10 6.17
C GLY A 213 -14.26 5.15 5.15
N TYR A 214 -13.31 5.71 4.39
CA TYR A 214 -13.59 6.61 3.26
C TYR A 214 -12.73 6.26 2.05
N ILE A 215 -13.18 6.66 0.86
CA ILE A 215 -12.43 6.49 -0.39
C ILE A 215 -11.44 7.66 -0.51
N VAL A 216 -10.14 7.35 -0.57
CA VAL A 216 -9.07 8.33 -0.79
C VAL A 216 -9.11 8.81 -2.23
N ARG A 217 -9.12 7.87 -3.18
CA ARG A 217 -9.31 8.09 -4.62
C ARG A 217 -10.02 6.91 -5.23
N THR A 218 -10.93 7.14 -6.18
CA THR A 218 -11.44 6.04 -7.01
C THR A 218 -10.44 5.72 -8.13
N ASN A 219 -10.53 4.52 -8.74
CA ASN A 219 -9.72 4.17 -9.91
C ASN A 219 -9.90 5.21 -11.04
N ALA A 220 -11.14 5.65 -11.25
CA ALA A 220 -11.46 6.71 -12.21
C ALA A 220 -10.80 8.06 -11.87
N GLN A 221 -10.64 8.42 -10.59
CA GLN A 221 -9.95 9.63 -10.17
C GLN A 221 -8.43 9.53 -10.34
N LEU A 222 -7.84 8.35 -10.09
CA LEU A 222 -6.41 8.12 -10.34
C LEU A 222 -6.07 8.27 -11.83
N LEU A 223 -6.98 7.83 -12.70
CA LEU A 223 -6.80 7.84 -14.14
C LEU A 223 -7.40 9.07 -14.85
N GLU A 224 -8.01 10.02 -14.12
CA GLU A 224 -8.77 11.13 -14.71
C GLU A 224 -7.94 12.02 -15.65
N ASN A 225 -6.63 12.05 -15.40
CA ASN A 225 -5.68 12.86 -16.16
C ASN A 225 -5.08 12.12 -17.35
N PHE A 226 -5.46 10.87 -17.62
CA PHE A 226 -5.08 10.08 -18.80
C PHE A 226 -6.15 10.17 -19.91
N THR A 227 -5.74 10.05 -21.16
CA THR A 227 -6.60 10.02 -22.35
C THR A 227 -6.65 8.60 -22.91
N ILE A 228 -7.43 7.75 -22.27
CA ILE A 228 -7.54 6.33 -22.59
C ILE A 228 -8.36 6.12 -23.88
N LEU A 229 -7.83 5.34 -24.83
CA LEU A 229 -8.44 5.17 -26.16
C LEU A 229 -9.43 3.99 -26.28
N ASN A 230 -9.32 3.00 -25.40
CA ASN A 230 -10.15 1.79 -25.43
C ASN A 230 -11.26 1.87 -24.36
N PRO A 231 -12.36 1.10 -24.49
CA PRO A 231 -13.37 1.04 -23.44
C PRO A 231 -12.72 0.64 -22.12
N VAL A 232 -13.06 1.41 -21.08
CA VAL A 232 -12.67 1.20 -19.69
C VAL A 232 -13.21 -0.17 -19.27
N PRO A 233 -12.36 -1.14 -18.87
CA PRO A 233 -12.82 -2.29 -18.09
C PRO A 233 -13.53 -1.78 -16.83
N GLU A 234 -14.29 -2.61 -16.11
CA GLU A 234 -15.03 -2.15 -14.91
C GLU A 234 -14.10 -1.54 -13.82
N GLY A 235 -12.78 -1.77 -13.93
CA GLY A 235 -11.68 -1.02 -13.32
C GLY A 235 -10.36 -1.48 -13.94
N TYR A 236 -9.27 -0.71 -13.77
CA TYR A 236 -7.92 -1.14 -14.18
C TYR A 236 -7.11 -1.79 -13.05
N GLY A 237 -7.73 -2.05 -11.90
CA GLY A 237 -7.04 -2.53 -10.70
C GLY A 237 -6.01 -1.54 -10.15
N LEU A 238 -5.28 -1.95 -9.12
CA LEU A 238 -4.18 -1.19 -8.54
C LEU A 238 -3.22 -2.12 -7.79
N ASP A 239 -2.11 -2.49 -8.42
CA ASP A 239 -1.08 -3.38 -7.84
C ASP A 239 -0.16 -2.66 -6.85
N ALA A 240 0.05 -1.36 -7.04
CA ALA A 240 1.01 -0.63 -6.23
C ALA A 240 0.61 0.83 -6.03
N VAL A 241 0.85 1.35 -4.83
CA VAL A 241 0.57 2.76 -4.52
C VAL A 241 1.50 3.30 -3.44
N THR A 242 1.96 4.53 -3.62
CA THR A 242 2.69 5.27 -2.58
C THR A 242 2.38 6.75 -2.64
N ARG A 243 2.23 7.37 -1.47
CA ARG A 243 2.09 8.81 -1.36
C ARG A 243 3.46 9.51 -1.40
N LEU A 244 3.55 10.55 -2.20
CA LEU A 244 4.70 11.44 -2.23
C LEU A 244 4.66 12.46 -1.10
N PRO A 245 5.82 13.00 -0.67
CA PRO A 245 5.87 14.02 0.37
C PRO A 245 5.13 15.33 0.04
N ASN A 246 4.97 15.66 -1.25
CA ASN A 246 4.16 16.79 -1.71
C ASN A 246 2.64 16.50 -1.71
N GLY A 247 2.24 15.25 -1.40
CA GLY A 247 0.86 14.79 -1.37
C GLY A 247 0.35 14.15 -2.65
N GLY A 248 1.11 14.16 -3.75
CA GLY A 248 0.78 13.41 -4.97
C GLY A 248 0.88 11.90 -4.75
N LEU A 249 0.34 11.13 -5.68
CA LEU A 249 0.35 9.67 -5.63
C LEU A 249 1.17 9.12 -6.79
N LEU A 250 2.03 8.16 -6.48
CA LEU A 250 2.55 7.25 -7.49
C LEU A 250 1.81 5.94 -7.37
N PHE A 251 1.52 5.33 -8.51
CA PHE A 251 0.76 4.10 -8.54
C PHE A 251 1.09 3.25 -9.76
N SER A 252 0.66 1.99 -9.74
CA SER A 252 0.64 1.09 -10.89
C SER A 252 -0.77 0.50 -11.06
N VAL A 253 -1.06 -0.05 -12.22
CA VAL A 253 -2.38 -0.65 -12.51
C VAL A 253 -2.21 -2.15 -12.69
N GLU A 254 -3.28 -2.91 -12.62
CA GLU A 254 -3.27 -4.36 -12.85
C GLU A 254 -3.47 -4.68 -14.34
N GLU A 255 -4.23 -3.84 -15.03
CA GLU A 255 -4.63 -4.06 -16.42
C GLU A 255 -4.02 -3.02 -17.36
N ASP A 256 -3.40 -3.51 -18.42
CA ASP A 256 -2.78 -2.69 -19.46
C ASP A 256 -3.80 -1.79 -20.18
N PHE A 257 -3.39 -0.58 -20.54
CA PHE A 257 -4.20 0.31 -21.35
C PHE A 257 -3.41 1.10 -22.38
N PHE A 258 -4.13 1.80 -23.26
CA PHE A 258 -3.52 2.67 -24.26
C PHE A 258 -3.94 4.12 -24.02
N ASP A 259 -2.96 4.96 -23.70
CA ASP A 259 -3.11 6.40 -23.57
C ASP A 259 -2.71 7.12 -24.87
N LEU A 260 -3.51 8.10 -25.29
CA LEU A 260 -3.25 8.84 -26.53
C LEU A 260 -1.91 9.59 -26.53
N ARG A 261 -1.43 10.03 -25.35
CA ARG A 261 -0.20 10.81 -25.20
C ARG A 261 1.01 9.92 -24.93
N HIS A 262 0.83 8.87 -24.13
CA HIS A 262 1.92 8.01 -23.65
C HIS A 262 2.04 6.68 -24.40
N GLY A 263 1.08 6.32 -25.25
CA GLY A 263 1.05 5.03 -25.94
C GLY A 263 0.59 3.90 -25.02
N PRO A 264 1.09 2.66 -25.19
CA PRO A 264 0.78 1.58 -24.27
C PRO A 264 1.30 1.91 -22.87
N VAL A 265 0.51 1.60 -21.85
CA VAL A 265 0.82 1.72 -20.42
C VAL A 265 0.59 0.34 -19.83
N GLY A 266 1.63 -0.24 -19.23
CA GLY A 266 1.60 -1.58 -18.67
C GLY A 266 1.40 -1.60 -17.15
N HIS A 267 0.98 -2.75 -16.62
CA HIS A 267 0.82 -3.01 -15.19
C HIS A 267 2.12 -2.95 -14.38
N GLY A 268 3.29 -2.97 -15.03
CA GLY A 268 4.58 -2.71 -14.37
C GLY A 268 5.04 -1.24 -14.36
N ASP A 269 4.29 -0.31 -14.97
CA ASP A 269 4.69 1.10 -15.11
C ASP A 269 4.38 1.92 -13.86
N ILE A 270 5.27 2.85 -13.48
CA ILE A 270 5.01 3.80 -12.40
C ILE A 270 4.32 5.05 -12.97
N LEU A 271 3.07 5.20 -12.59
CA LEU A 271 2.17 6.29 -12.96
C LEU A 271 2.07 7.34 -11.85
N SER A 272 1.56 8.49 -12.23
CA SER A 272 1.22 9.57 -11.30
C SER A 272 -0.22 10.01 -11.46
N ASP A 273 -0.84 10.43 -10.35
CA ASP A 273 -2.19 10.96 -10.32
C ASP A 273 -2.37 12.27 -11.10
N SER A 274 -1.28 12.89 -11.54
CA SER A 274 -1.30 14.05 -12.46
C SER A 274 -1.32 13.67 -13.95
N GLY A 275 -1.33 12.38 -14.30
CA GLY A 275 -1.51 11.90 -15.68
C GLY A 275 -0.22 11.63 -16.45
N HIS A 276 0.85 11.23 -15.76
CA HIS A 276 2.16 10.95 -16.36
C HIS A 276 2.60 9.50 -16.13
N VAL A 277 3.25 8.91 -17.14
CA VAL A 277 4.05 7.70 -16.97
C VAL A 277 5.47 8.14 -16.61
N LEU A 278 5.86 7.96 -15.35
CA LEU A 278 7.12 8.51 -14.85
C LEU A 278 8.29 7.55 -14.99
N VAL A 279 8.03 6.25 -14.90
CA VAL A 279 9.02 5.17 -15.10
C VAL A 279 8.34 4.03 -15.81
N ARG A 280 8.98 3.51 -16.86
CA ARG A 280 8.54 2.27 -17.50
C ARG A 280 9.05 1.06 -16.75
N ASN A 281 8.30 -0.05 -16.72
CA ASN A 281 8.74 -1.28 -16.04
C ASN A 281 10.18 -1.69 -16.44
N LEU A 282 10.44 -1.74 -17.75
CA LEU A 282 11.76 -2.10 -18.28
C LEU A 282 12.87 -1.12 -17.88
N ASP A 283 12.56 0.16 -17.69
CA ASP A 283 13.53 1.15 -17.20
C ASP A 283 13.77 1.00 -15.70
N LEU A 284 12.75 0.61 -14.92
CA LEU A 284 12.86 0.35 -13.48
C LEU A 284 13.80 -0.82 -13.17
N ILE A 285 13.73 -1.89 -13.95
CA ILE A 285 14.56 -3.10 -13.78
C ILE A 285 15.93 -3.00 -14.46
N ARG A 286 16.13 -2.03 -15.36
CA ARG A 286 17.37 -1.88 -16.14
C ARG A 286 18.66 -1.92 -15.31
N PRO A 287 18.73 -1.35 -14.09
CA PRO A 287 19.93 -1.44 -13.26
C PRO A 287 20.36 -2.88 -12.91
N PHE A 288 19.43 -3.83 -12.92
CA PHE A 288 19.68 -5.24 -12.63
C PHE A 288 20.28 -5.99 -13.83
N GLN A 289 20.16 -5.46 -15.04
CA GLN A 289 20.61 -6.11 -16.29
C GLN A 289 20.07 -7.55 -16.37
N PRO A 290 18.74 -7.73 -16.44
CA PRO A 290 18.15 -9.06 -16.52
C PRO A 290 18.64 -9.79 -17.76
N PHE A 291 18.80 -11.12 -17.65
CA PHE A 291 19.12 -11.96 -18.81
C PHE A 291 17.87 -12.33 -19.61
N GLU A 292 16.72 -12.29 -18.96
CA GLU A 292 15.42 -12.52 -19.56
C GLU A 292 15.06 -11.37 -20.51
N ASP A 293 14.55 -11.72 -21.68
CA ASP A 293 14.02 -10.79 -22.68
C ASP A 293 12.49 -10.79 -22.56
N LEU A 294 11.99 -10.40 -21.38
CA LEU A 294 10.57 -10.19 -21.14
C LEU A 294 10.18 -8.76 -21.51
N GLY A 295 8.96 -8.59 -22.00
CA GLY A 295 8.40 -7.27 -22.30
C GLY A 295 7.99 -6.49 -21.06
N ASP A 296 7.73 -7.20 -19.96
CA ASP A 296 7.30 -6.67 -18.66
C ASP A 296 7.67 -7.67 -17.55
N PHE A 297 7.94 -7.17 -16.35
CA PHE A 297 8.20 -7.93 -15.13
C PHE A 297 7.14 -7.66 -14.04
N GLY A 298 6.13 -6.83 -14.31
CA GLY A 298 5.08 -6.46 -13.38
C GLY A 298 5.58 -5.61 -12.21
N LEU A 299 4.68 -5.16 -11.34
CA LEU A 299 4.99 -4.35 -10.17
C LEU A 299 3.99 -4.58 -9.02
N ASP A 300 4.27 -5.54 -8.14
CA ASP A 300 3.36 -5.87 -7.01
C ASP A 300 3.51 -4.97 -5.80
N ALA A 301 4.59 -4.17 -5.72
CA ALA A 301 4.79 -3.34 -4.55
C ALA A 301 5.62 -2.11 -4.88
N LEU A 302 5.25 -0.97 -4.28
CA LEU A 302 5.97 0.28 -4.45
C LEU A 302 5.99 1.08 -3.15
N GLN A 303 7.17 1.55 -2.76
CA GLN A 303 7.33 2.47 -1.63
C GLN A 303 8.42 3.49 -1.91
N VAL A 304 8.09 4.77 -1.79
CA VAL A 304 9.10 5.84 -1.71
C VAL A 304 9.60 5.94 -0.27
N VAL A 305 10.90 5.74 -0.05
CA VAL A 305 11.52 5.82 1.28
C VAL A 305 12.59 6.91 1.36
N PRO A 306 12.74 7.60 2.50
CA PRO A 306 13.93 8.40 2.77
C PRO A 306 15.18 7.50 2.91
N LEU A 307 16.30 7.82 2.28
CA LEU A 307 17.57 7.10 2.41
C LEU A 307 18.08 6.95 3.86
N PRO A 308 17.86 7.89 4.81
CA PRO A 308 18.21 7.66 6.21
C PRO A 308 17.50 6.43 6.80
N ALA A 309 16.31 6.07 6.30
CA ALA A 309 15.57 4.89 6.72
C ALA A 309 16.23 3.59 6.25
N LEU A 310 16.98 3.60 5.13
CA LEU A 310 17.79 2.44 4.70
C LEU A 310 18.79 2.02 5.78
N GLY A 311 19.38 2.98 6.52
CA GLY A 311 20.36 2.67 7.57
C GLY A 311 19.80 1.81 8.70
N ASN A 312 18.50 1.94 9.00
CA ASN A 312 17.83 1.16 10.04
C ASN A 312 17.20 -0.12 9.47
N ALA A 313 16.54 -0.04 8.31
CA ALA A 313 15.93 -1.21 7.65
C ALA A 313 16.98 -2.23 7.18
N THR A 314 18.14 -1.77 6.69
CA THR A 314 19.25 -2.68 6.33
C THR A 314 19.98 -3.24 7.54
N ARG A 315 20.03 -2.51 8.67
CA ARG A 315 20.59 -2.97 9.95
C ARG A 315 19.69 -3.93 10.73
N MET A 316 18.45 -4.14 10.30
CA MET A 316 17.62 -5.25 10.81
C MET A 316 18.09 -6.57 10.20
N ALA A 317 19.23 -7.08 10.66
CA ALA A 317 19.70 -8.44 10.40
C ALA A 317 20.69 -8.89 11.49
N PRO A 318 20.74 -10.21 11.76
CA PRO A 318 19.79 -10.97 12.57
C PRO A 318 19.80 -10.62 14.06
#